data_AF-A0AAD8SSW9-F1
#
_entry.id   AF-A0AAD8SSW9-F1
#
_cell.length_a   1.000
_cell.length_b   1.000
_cell.length_c   1.000
_cell.angle_alpha   90.00
_cell.angle_beta   90.00
_cell.angle_gamma   90.00
#
_symmetry.space_group_name_H-M   'P 1'
#
loop_
_entity.id
_entity.type
_entity.pdbx_description
1 polymer ?
#
loop_
_entity_poly.entity_id
_entity_poly.type
_entity_poly.pdbx_seq_one_letter_code
_entity_poly.pdbx_strand_id
1 'polypeptide(L)'
;MQDTVRETDEAATAGRPPPAHTDDEELGGFLFDFLFAAQDASTSSLCWAVSALESHPAVLARVRAEVAAVWSPDSREPITAEKIHGMRYTQAVAREVVRHRPPATLVPHIAGEPFQLTDWYTVPKGAIVFPSVYESSFQGFPAPHAFDPDRFFSHARREDVAFKRNFLAFGAGAHQCVGQRYALNHLVLFLALFVSVADFRRDTTDGCDDPVYMPTIVPRDGCSVYLNQRCASFPSF
;
A
#
# COMPACT_ATOMS: atom_id res chain seq x y z
N MET A 1 -13.47 5.47 -17.59
CA MET A 1 -14.84 4.90 -17.50
C MET A 1 -15.86 5.84 -18.13
N GLN A 2 -15.98 7.11 -17.72
CA GLN A 2 -16.93 8.04 -18.36
C GLN A 2 -16.62 8.28 -19.85
N ASP A 3 -15.34 8.40 -20.22
CA ASP A 3 -14.96 8.53 -21.62
C ASP A 3 -15.27 7.27 -22.44
N THR A 4 -15.05 6.09 -21.88
CA THR A 4 -15.38 4.80 -22.53
C THR A 4 -16.88 4.65 -22.78
N VAL A 5 -17.72 5.06 -21.83
CA VAL A 5 -19.19 5.06 -22.00
C VAL A 5 -19.58 6.03 -23.10
N ARG A 6 -19.04 7.26 -23.08
CA ARG A 6 -19.27 8.25 -24.14
C ARG A 6 -18.85 7.72 -25.51
N GLU A 7 -17.66 7.14 -25.63
CA GLU A 7 -17.14 6.60 -26.89
C GLU A 7 -17.98 5.42 -27.41
N THR A 8 -18.53 4.61 -26.49
CA THR A 8 -19.45 3.51 -26.84
C THR A 8 -20.78 4.06 -27.36
N ASP A 9 -21.34 5.07 -26.70
CA ASP A 9 -22.58 5.73 -27.13
C ASP A 9 -22.41 6.45 -28.49
N GLU A 10 -21.26 7.11 -28.68
CA GLU A 10 -20.89 7.76 -29.94
C GLU A 10 -20.72 6.74 -31.08
N ALA A 11 -20.06 5.60 -30.82
CA ALA A 11 -19.91 4.52 -31.79
C ALA A 11 -21.26 3.92 -32.18
N ALA A 12 -22.13 3.66 -31.20
CA ALA A 12 -23.49 3.16 -31.43
C ALA A 12 -24.31 4.14 -32.29
N THR A 13 -24.27 5.44 -31.96
CA THR A 13 -24.99 6.48 -32.71
C THR A 13 -24.46 6.61 -34.14
N ALA A 14 -23.15 6.44 -34.34
CA ALA A 14 -22.50 6.52 -35.65
C ALA A 14 -22.57 5.21 -36.47
N GLY A 15 -23.15 4.13 -35.94
CA GLY A 15 -23.19 2.81 -36.59
C GLY A 15 -21.80 2.18 -36.78
N ARG A 16 -20.85 2.50 -35.90
CA ARG A 16 -19.48 1.99 -35.90
C ARG A 16 -19.34 0.83 -34.90
N PRO A 17 -18.36 -0.07 -35.06
CA PRO A 17 -18.05 -1.03 -34.01
C PRO A 17 -17.69 -0.30 -32.71
N PRO A 18 -17.98 -0.90 -31.55
CA PRO A 18 -17.60 -0.32 -30.27
C PRO A 18 -16.07 -0.19 -30.18
N PRO A 19 -15.55 0.69 -29.32
CA PRO A 19 -14.12 0.77 -29.05
C PRO A 19 -13.56 -0.60 -28.64
N ALA A 20 -12.26 -0.82 -28.84
CA ALA A 20 -11.63 -2.04 -28.36
C ALA A 20 -11.68 -2.11 -26.82
N HIS A 21 -11.73 -3.30 -26.24
CA HIS A 21 -11.69 -3.50 -24.78
C HIS A 21 -12.93 -3.01 -24.03
N THR A 22 -14.11 -3.07 -24.66
CA THR A 22 -15.38 -2.58 -24.08
C THR A 22 -16.49 -3.62 -24.03
N ASP A 23 -16.24 -4.89 -24.39
CA ASP A 23 -17.26 -5.92 -24.18
C ASP A 23 -17.38 -6.32 -22.70
N ASP A 24 -18.53 -6.88 -22.32
CA ASP A 24 -18.85 -7.19 -20.93
C ASP A 24 -17.87 -8.20 -20.30
N GLU A 25 -17.31 -9.11 -21.10
CA GLU A 25 -16.36 -10.12 -20.62
C GLU A 25 -15.00 -9.47 -20.33
N GLU A 26 -14.49 -8.64 -21.24
CA GLU A 26 -13.27 -7.86 -21.04
C GLU A 26 -13.38 -6.90 -19.85
N LEU A 27 -14.50 -6.15 -19.77
CA LEU A 27 -14.77 -5.25 -18.64
C LEU A 27 -14.87 -6.01 -17.32
N GLY A 28 -15.55 -7.17 -17.31
CA GLY A 28 -15.62 -8.07 -16.17
C GLY A 28 -14.23 -8.56 -15.74
N GLY A 29 -13.38 -8.91 -16.71
CA GLY A 29 -11.99 -9.28 -16.50
C GLY A 29 -11.17 -8.18 -15.83
N PHE A 30 -11.25 -6.94 -16.33
CA PHE A 30 -10.53 -5.81 -15.73
C PHE A 30 -11.00 -5.50 -14.31
N LEU A 31 -12.31 -5.58 -14.05
CA LEU A 31 -12.85 -5.41 -12.69
C LEU A 31 -12.31 -6.49 -11.74
N PHE A 32 -12.25 -7.74 -12.20
CA PHE A 32 -11.67 -8.83 -11.44
C PHE A 32 -10.17 -8.63 -11.19
N ASP A 33 -9.40 -8.20 -12.19
CA ASP A 33 -7.97 -7.91 -12.05
C ASP A 33 -7.70 -6.85 -10.98
N PHE A 34 -8.48 -5.76 -10.97
CA PHE A 34 -8.37 -4.72 -9.95
C PHE A 34 -8.75 -5.22 -8.55
N LEU A 35 -9.82 -6.02 -8.43
CA LEU A 35 -10.24 -6.58 -7.16
C LEU A 35 -9.20 -7.56 -6.61
N PHE A 36 -8.72 -8.46 -7.45
CA PHE A 36 -7.66 -9.42 -7.14
C PHE A 36 -6.38 -8.72 -6.69
N ALA A 37 -5.91 -7.73 -7.46
CA ALA A 37 -4.68 -7.00 -7.14
C ALA A 37 -4.81 -6.18 -5.84
N ALA A 38 -5.97 -5.59 -5.57
CA ALA A 38 -6.17 -4.73 -4.42
C ALA A 38 -6.38 -5.49 -3.10
N GLN A 39 -7.07 -6.63 -3.13
CA GLN A 39 -7.55 -7.29 -1.91
C GLN A 39 -6.41 -7.82 -1.03
N ASP A 40 -5.56 -8.69 -1.57
CA ASP A 40 -4.51 -9.35 -0.79
C ASP A 40 -3.38 -8.38 -0.43
N ALA A 41 -3.08 -7.41 -1.31
CA ALA A 41 -2.09 -6.37 -1.06
C ALA A 41 -2.53 -5.39 0.03
N SER A 42 -3.80 -4.99 0.01
CA SER A 42 -4.35 -4.13 1.06
C SER A 42 -4.38 -4.89 2.39
N THR A 43 -4.93 -6.10 2.43
CA THR A 43 -5.03 -6.91 3.65
C THR A 43 -3.66 -7.09 4.33
N SER A 44 -2.64 -7.47 3.54
CA SER A 44 -1.25 -7.54 4.01
C SER A 44 -0.79 -6.22 4.64
N SER A 45 -0.98 -5.10 3.95
CA SER A 45 -0.58 -3.77 4.44
C SER A 45 -1.27 -3.38 5.75
N LEU A 46 -2.57 -3.72 5.89
CA LEU A 46 -3.34 -3.44 7.10
C LEU A 46 -2.83 -4.28 8.29
N CYS A 47 -2.59 -5.58 8.10
CA CYS A 47 -2.03 -6.46 9.12
C CYS A 47 -0.65 -5.95 9.60
N TRP A 48 0.24 -5.61 8.66
CA TRP A 48 1.56 -5.06 9.01
C TRP A 48 1.48 -3.68 9.67
N ALA A 49 0.49 -2.86 9.34
CA ALA A 49 0.27 -1.60 10.03
C ALA A 49 -0.17 -1.80 11.48
N VAL A 50 -1.05 -2.77 11.75
CA VAL A 50 -1.45 -3.12 13.13
C VAL A 50 -0.25 -3.66 13.91
N SER A 51 0.53 -4.56 13.33
CA SER A 51 1.80 -5.05 13.91
C SER A 51 2.75 -3.88 14.24
N ALA A 52 3.03 -3.03 13.27
CA ALA A 52 3.97 -1.92 13.43
C ALA A 52 3.52 -0.94 14.51
N LEU A 53 2.23 -0.58 14.58
CA LEU A 53 1.73 0.34 15.60
C LEU A 53 1.76 -0.25 17.01
N GLU A 54 1.46 -1.55 17.15
CA GLU A 54 1.48 -2.23 18.45
C GLU A 54 2.90 -2.26 19.02
N SER A 55 3.89 -2.60 18.19
CA SER A 55 5.30 -2.66 18.60
C SER A 55 5.97 -1.29 18.73
N HIS A 56 5.32 -0.19 18.31
CA HIS A 56 5.86 1.17 18.37
C HIS A 56 4.88 2.16 19.03
N PRO A 57 4.72 2.12 20.37
CA PRO A 57 3.76 2.96 21.10
C PRO A 57 3.94 4.47 20.89
N ALA A 58 5.18 4.93 20.69
CA ALA A 58 5.46 6.33 20.40
C ALA A 58 4.92 6.78 19.03
N VAL A 59 5.01 5.90 18.01
CA VAL A 59 4.43 6.14 16.68
C VAL A 59 2.90 6.15 16.80
N LEU A 60 2.31 5.16 17.47
CA LEU A 60 0.87 5.08 17.72
C LEU A 60 0.34 6.34 18.42
N ALA A 61 1.02 6.82 19.47
CA ALA A 61 0.62 8.03 20.18
C ALA A 61 0.62 9.27 19.27
N ARG A 62 1.63 9.40 18.40
CA ARG A 62 1.76 10.53 17.47
C ARG A 62 0.72 10.47 16.34
N VAL A 63 0.39 9.27 15.82
CA VAL A 63 -0.74 9.08 14.89
C VAL A 63 -2.06 9.46 15.56
N ARG A 64 -2.33 8.97 16.78
CA ARG A 64 -3.55 9.31 17.53
C ARG A 64 -3.69 10.81 17.75
N ALA A 65 -2.60 11.48 18.14
CA ALA A 65 -2.60 12.93 18.34
C ALA A 65 -2.89 13.71 17.04
N GLU A 66 -2.27 13.31 15.92
CA GLU A 66 -2.53 13.95 14.62
C GLU A 66 -3.98 13.76 14.17
N VAL A 67 -4.50 12.54 14.25
CA VAL A 67 -5.86 12.20 13.82
C VAL A 67 -6.90 12.93 14.68
N ALA A 68 -6.73 12.93 16.00
CA ALA A 68 -7.64 13.60 16.93
C ALA A 68 -7.70 15.13 16.74
N ALA A 69 -6.67 15.74 16.15
CA ALA A 69 -6.66 17.17 15.85
C ALA A 69 -7.52 17.54 14.62
N VAL A 70 -7.85 16.58 13.75
CA VAL A 70 -8.56 16.82 12.48
C VAL A 70 -9.89 16.09 12.35
N TRP A 71 -10.10 15.02 13.12
CA TRP A 71 -11.31 14.22 13.08
C TRP A 71 -11.59 13.54 14.42
N SER A 72 -12.87 13.35 14.73
CA SER A 72 -13.34 12.60 15.90
C SER A 72 -14.40 11.60 15.47
N PRO A 73 -14.41 10.37 16.02
CA PRO A 73 -15.47 9.39 15.77
C PRO A 73 -16.86 9.91 16.19
N ASP A 74 -16.93 10.85 17.13
CA ASP A 74 -18.20 11.43 17.60
C ASP A 74 -18.72 12.56 16.69
N SER A 75 -17.93 13.01 15.70
CA SER A 75 -18.31 14.12 14.81
C SER A 75 -19.46 13.78 13.86
N ARG A 76 -19.77 12.49 13.65
CA ARG A 76 -20.72 11.97 12.64
C ARG A 76 -20.41 12.40 11.20
N GLU A 77 -19.24 12.97 10.95
CA GLU A 77 -18.78 13.30 9.62
C GLU A 77 -17.81 12.22 9.11
N PRO A 78 -17.86 11.87 7.81
CA PRO A 78 -16.84 11.02 7.22
C PRO A 78 -15.47 11.72 7.22
N ILE A 79 -14.41 10.92 7.20
CA ILE A 79 -13.06 11.41 6.92
C ILE A 79 -12.98 11.74 5.42
N THR A 80 -12.84 13.02 5.08
CA THR A 80 -12.74 13.46 3.68
C THR A 80 -11.33 13.31 3.13
N ALA A 81 -11.18 13.41 1.81
CA ALA A 81 -9.87 13.38 1.15
C ALA A 81 -8.95 14.52 1.63
N GLU A 82 -9.51 15.70 1.92
CA GLU A 82 -8.78 16.84 2.46
C GLU A 82 -8.25 16.54 3.86
N LYS A 83 -9.06 15.91 4.72
CA LYS A 83 -8.64 15.47 6.06
C LYS A 83 -7.50 14.45 5.96
N ILE A 84 -7.59 13.46 5.06
CA ILE A 84 -6.50 12.50 4.78
C ILE A 84 -5.22 13.23 4.36
N HIS A 85 -5.33 14.22 3.47
CA HIS A 85 -4.18 14.99 2.99
C HIS A 85 -3.49 15.79 4.11
N GLY A 86 -4.26 16.23 5.11
CA GLY A 86 -3.75 16.89 6.32
C GLY A 86 -2.99 15.98 7.28
N MET A 87 -3.23 14.67 7.26
CA MET A 87 -2.60 13.67 8.14
C MET A 87 -1.20 13.26 7.64
N ARG A 88 -0.26 14.22 7.60
CA ARG A 88 1.06 14.04 6.99
C ARG A 88 1.92 13.01 7.70
N TYR A 89 1.87 12.92 9.03
CA TYR A 89 2.60 11.91 9.78
C TYR A 89 2.00 10.51 9.56
N THR A 90 0.66 10.40 9.55
CA THR A 90 -0.02 9.13 9.26
C THR A 90 0.27 8.64 7.84
N GLN A 91 0.36 9.55 6.86
CA GLN A 91 0.86 9.24 5.51
C GLN A 91 2.30 8.71 5.53
N ALA A 92 3.18 9.29 6.36
CA ALA A 92 4.55 8.82 6.51
C ALA A 92 4.60 7.41 7.15
N VAL A 93 3.74 7.13 8.13
CA VAL A 93 3.57 5.79 8.72
C VAL A 93 3.10 4.79 7.65
N ALA A 94 2.10 5.13 6.85
CA ALA A 94 1.60 4.27 5.77
C ALA A 94 2.71 3.93 4.76
N ARG A 95 3.57 4.90 4.40
CA ARG A 95 4.74 4.68 3.53
C ARG A 95 5.79 3.78 4.20
N GLU A 96 6.03 3.96 5.49
CA GLU A 96 7.00 3.13 6.24
C GLU A 96 6.52 1.69 6.40
N VAL A 97 5.21 1.45 6.60
CA VAL A 97 4.62 0.10 6.62
C VAL A 97 4.94 -0.63 5.32
N VAL A 98 4.61 -0.03 4.16
CA VAL A 98 4.84 -0.68 2.86
C VAL A 98 6.31 -0.71 2.45
N ARG A 99 7.16 0.18 2.97
CA ARG A 99 8.62 0.07 2.80
C ARG A 99 9.16 -1.15 3.57
N HIS A 100 8.73 -1.29 4.81
CA HIS A 100 9.26 -2.28 5.75
C HIS A 100 8.71 -3.69 5.48
N ARG A 101 7.47 -3.77 5.00
CA ARG A 101 6.76 -5.01 4.65
C ARG A 101 5.91 -4.79 3.38
N PRO A 102 6.54 -4.71 2.20
CA PRO A 102 5.82 -4.55 0.95
C PRO A 102 5.00 -5.81 0.65
N PRO A 103 3.70 -5.71 0.32
CA PRO A 103 2.88 -6.88 0.09
C PRO A 103 3.44 -7.81 -1.00
N ALA A 104 3.86 -7.25 -2.13
CA ALA A 104 4.59 -7.97 -3.18
C ALA A 104 6.10 -7.77 -2.97
N THR A 105 6.84 -8.86 -2.75
CA THR A 105 8.29 -8.79 -2.44
C THR A 105 9.18 -8.85 -3.68
N LEU A 106 8.66 -9.33 -4.82
CA LEU A 106 9.36 -9.40 -6.10
C LEU A 106 8.37 -9.30 -7.27
N VAL A 107 8.87 -8.96 -8.46
CA VAL A 107 8.06 -8.87 -9.69
C VAL A 107 8.79 -9.58 -10.84
N PRO A 108 8.41 -10.81 -11.23
CA PRO A 108 9.13 -11.53 -12.28
C PRO A 108 8.95 -10.88 -13.65
N HIS A 109 10.03 -10.81 -14.41
CA HIS A 109 10.03 -10.38 -15.81
C HIS A 109 10.78 -11.38 -16.69
N ILE A 110 10.35 -11.55 -17.94
CA ILE A 110 11.08 -12.32 -18.95
C ILE A 110 11.84 -11.36 -19.86
N ALA A 111 13.14 -11.56 -20.03
CA ALA A 111 13.96 -10.76 -20.93
C ALA A 111 13.56 -11.02 -22.39
N GLY A 112 12.90 -10.05 -23.04
CA GLY A 112 12.48 -10.15 -24.45
C GLY A 112 13.66 -10.15 -25.43
N GLU A 113 14.77 -9.54 -25.03
CA GLU A 113 16.04 -9.47 -25.74
C GLU A 113 17.20 -9.47 -24.73
N PRO A 114 18.45 -9.74 -25.18
CA PRO A 114 19.60 -9.61 -24.31
C PRO A 114 19.75 -8.16 -23.84
N PHE A 115 19.86 -7.93 -22.53
CA PHE A 115 20.07 -6.59 -21.98
C PHE A 115 21.25 -6.56 -21.02
N GLN A 116 22.07 -5.51 -21.11
CA GLN A 116 23.22 -5.31 -20.24
C GLN A 116 22.73 -4.83 -18.87
N LEU A 117 22.87 -5.65 -17.83
CA LEU A 117 22.44 -5.28 -16.46
C LEU A 117 23.54 -4.55 -15.69
N THR A 118 24.80 -4.97 -15.87
CA THR A 118 26.00 -4.34 -15.30
C THR A 118 27.09 -4.29 -16.35
N ASP A 119 28.21 -3.62 -16.13
CA ASP A 119 29.30 -3.53 -17.12
C ASP A 119 29.87 -4.90 -17.56
N TRP A 120 29.66 -5.95 -16.77
CA TRP A 120 30.23 -7.29 -17.00
C TRP A 120 29.18 -8.40 -17.18
N TYR A 121 27.89 -8.09 -17.03
CA TYR A 121 26.83 -9.10 -17.13
C TYR A 121 25.68 -8.66 -18.03
N THR A 122 25.43 -9.48 -19.06
CA THR A 122 24.28 -9.38 -19.96
C THR A 122 23.27 -10.47 -19.59
N VAL A 123 22.03 -10.08 -19.30
CA VAL A 123 20.94 -11.03 -19.12
C VAL A 123 20.57 -11.58 -20.50
N PRO A 124 20.56 -12.90 -20.71
CA PRO A 124 20.22 -13.48 -22.00
C PRO A 124 18.72 -13.41 -22.26
N LYS A 125 18.34 -13.34 -23.55
CA LYS A 125 16.94 -13.46 -23.98
C LYS A 125 16.30 -14.73 -23.40
N GLY A 126 15.08 -14.59 -22.90
CA GLY A 126 14.30 -15.68 -22.31
C GLY A 126 14.61 -15.96 -20.84
N ALA A 127 15.63 -15.34 -20.24
CA ALA A 127 15.86 -15.45 -18.80
C ALA A 127 14.73 -14.77 -18.01
N ILE A 128 14.35 -15.40 -16.88
CA ILE A 128 13.45 -14.79 -15.90
C ILE A 128 14.30 -14.00 -14.89
N VAL A 129 13.99 -12.72 -14.72
CA VAL A 129 14.61 -11.83 -13.76
C VAL A 129 13.63 -11.54 -12.64
N PHE A 130 14.10 -11.60 -11.39
CA PHE A 130 13.31 -11.32 -10.19
C PHE A 130 13.89 -10.12 -9.44
N PRO A 131 13.58 -8.87 -9.85
CA PRO A 131 13.89 -7.70 -9.03
C PRO A 131 13.18 -7.83 -7.68
N SER A 132 13.95 -7.77 -6.60
CA SER A 132 13.43 -7.79 -5.24
C SER A 132 13.00 -6.40 -4.82
N VAL A 133 11.68 -6.21 -4.71
CA VAL A 133 11.07 -5.00 -4.14
C VAL A 133 11.40 -4.89 -2.65
N TYR A 134 11.43 -6.04 -1.97
CA TYR A 134 11.71 -6.11 -0.54
C TYR A 134 13.14 -5.69 -0.23
N GLU A 135 14.13 -6.39 -0.77
CA GLU A 135 15.55 -6.14 -0.50
C GLU A 135 16.00 -4.75 -0.96
N SER A 136 15.43 -4.23 -2.05
CA SER A 136 15.72 -2.88 -2.54
C SER A 136 15.55 -1.82 -1.44
N SER A 137 14.51 -1.96 -0.61
CA SER A 137 14.24 -1.04 0.51
C SER A 137 15.26 -1.18 1.65
N PHE A 138 15.87 -2.35 1.83
CA PHE A 138 16.88 -2.59 2.87
C PHE A 138 18.31 -2.26 2.42
N GLN A 139 18.57 -2.18 1.12
CA GLN A 139 19.89 -1.82 0.60
C GLN A 139 20.11 -0.31 0.49
N GLY A 140 19.03 0.48 0.49
CA GLY A 140 19.11 1.94 0.32
C GLY A 140 19.04 2.73 1.61
N PHE A 141 18.01 2.48 2.43
CA PHE A 141 17.68 3.35 3.55
C PHE A 141 18.66 3.18 4.74
N PRO A 142 19.04 4.26 5.46
CA PRO A 142 19.86 4.18 6.66
C PRO A 142 19.16 3.40 7.77
N ALA A 143 19.88 2.58 8.55
CA ALA A 143 19.30 1.72 9.58
C ALA A 143 18.01 1.01 9.09
N PRO A 144 18.09 0.26 7.97
CA PRO A 144 16.92 -0.11 7.17
C PRO A 144 15.92 -1.01 7.91
N HIS A 145 16.39 -1.74 8.91
CA HIS A 145 15.60 -2.61 9.79
C HIS A 145 14.85 -1.86 10.90
N ALA A 146 15.13 -0.57 11.13
CA ALA A 146 14.34 0.22 12.06
C ALA A 146 13.05 0.72 11.37
N PHE A 147 11.91 0.51 12.02
CA PHE A 147 10.64 1.11 11.62
C PHE A 147 10.60 2.56 12.07
N ASP A 148 10.76 3.47 11.11
CA ASP A 148 10.95 4.90 11.39
C ASP A 148 10.19 5.75 10.37
N PRO A 149 8.98 6.21 10.71
CA PRO A 149 8.18 7.07 9.83
C PRO A 149 8.83 8.42 9.52
N ASP A 150 9.77 8.91 10.34
CA ASP A 150 10.39 10.22 10.12
C ASP A 150 11.28 10.25 8.86
N ARG A 151 11.59 9.10 8.25
CA ARG A 151 12.18 8.97 6.90
C ARG A 151 11.33 9.62 5.82
N PHE A 152 10.02 9.53 5.97
CA PHE A 152 9.01 10.04 5.03
C PHE A 152 8.34 11.33 5.49
N PHE A 153 8.58 11.76 6.74
CA PHE A 153 8.00 12.96 7.33
C PHE A 153 9.00 14.12 7.48
N SER A 154 10.26 13.83 7.78
CA SER A 154 11.24 14.87 8.14
C SER A 154 11.75 15.64 6.93
N HIS A 155 11.46 16.94 6.90
CA HIS A 155 12.03 17.87 5.93
C HIS A 155 13.56 17.99 6.00
N ALA A 156 14.15 17.71 7.16
CA ALA A 156 15.61 17.78 7.35
C ALA A 156 16.32 16.53 6.83
N ARG A 157 15.72 15.34 7.02
CA ARG A 157 16.35 14.06 6.62
C ARG A 157 16.28 13.81 5.13
N ARG A 158 15.14 14.12 4.48
CA ARG A 158 14.90 13.92 3.03
C ARG A 158 15.28 12.53 2.50
N GLU A 159 15.18 11.51 3.34
CA GLU A 159 15.54 10.13 2.97
C GLU A 159 14.62 9.59 1.87
N ASP A 160 13.36 10.01 1.88
CA ASP A 160 12.39 9.66 0.85
C ASP A 160 12.75 10.16 -0.55
N VAL A 161 13.54 11.25 -0.64
CA VAL A 161 14.10 11.75 -1.91
C VAL A 161 15.42 11.06 -2.22
N ALA A 162 16.34 11.01 -1.26
CA ALA A 162 17.68 10.44 -1.45
C ALA A 162 17.63 8.96 -1.85
N PHE A 163 16.69 8.20 -1.27
CA PHE A 163 16.52 6.76 -1.48
C PHE A 163 15.25 6.43 -2.26
N LYS A 164 14.70 7.39 -3.02
CA LYS A 164 13.49 7.18 -3.83
C LYS A 164 13.60 5.96 -4.75
N ARG A 165 14.77 5.76 -5.37
CA ARG A 165 15.03 4.61 -6.27
C ARG A 165 14.98 3.25 -5.57
N ASN A 166 15.15 3.24 -4.25
CA ASN A 166 15.15 2.03 -3.42
C ASN A 166 13.73 1.69 -2.93
N PHE A 167 12.82 2.68 -2.88
CA PHE A 167 11.43 2.48 -2.52
C PHE A 167 10.62 1.96 -3.72
N LEU A 168 10.67 0.64 -3.93
CA LEU A 168 10.02 -0.04 -5.05
C LEU A 168 8.70 -0.73 -4.67
N ALA A 169 8.11 -0.44 -3.51
CA ALA A 169 6.90 -1.08 -2.99
C ALA A 169 5.71 -1.05 -3.96
N PHE A 170 5.71 -0.10 -4.91
CA PHE A 170 4.70 0.06 -5.96
C PHE A 170 5.27 -0.14 -7.37
N GLY A 171 6.45 -0.73 -7.51
CA GLY A 171 7.16 -0.88 -8.77
C GLY A 171 7.69 0.45 -9.33
N ALA A 172 8.13 0.40 -10.59
CA ALA A 172 8.64 1.57 -11.33
C ALA A 172 8.43 1.36 -12.85
N GLY A 173 8.48 2.46 -13.61
CA GLY A 173 8.38 2.43 -15.07
C GLY A 173 6.96 2.15 -15.58
N ALA A 174 6.85 1.53 -16.76
CA ALA A 174 5.58 1.32 -17.46
C ALA A 174 4.60 0.40 -16.71
N HIS A 175 5.10 -0.43 -15.81
CA HIS A 175 4.29 -1.33 -14.98
C HIS A 175 4.21 -0.89 -13.51
N GLN A 176 4.49 0.39 -13.23
CA GLN A 176 4.28 0.94 -11.89
C GLN A 176 2.80 0.79 -11.50
N CYS A 177 2.56 0.40 -10.24
CA CYS A 177 1.23 0.16 -9.71
C CYS A 177 0.32 1.39 -9.89
N VAL A 178 -0.71 1.23 -10.71
CA VAL A 178 -1.73 2.26 -10.95
C VAL A 178 -2.56 2.55 -9.68
N GLY A 179 -2.61 1.59 -8.75
CA GLY A 179 -3.33 1.69 -7.48
C GLY A 179 -2.57 2.40 -6.35
N GLN A 180 -1.35 2.90 -6.57
CA GLN A 180 -0.49 3.44 -5.51
C GLN A 180 -1.19 4.50 -4.64
N ARG A 181 -1.87 5.46 -5.27
CA ARG A 181 -2.58 6.54 -4.55
C ARG A 181 -3.78 6.01 -3.78
N TYR A 182 -4.52 5.06 -4.35
CA TYR A 182 -5.64 4.40 -3.69
C TYR A 182 -5.15 3.64 -2.45
N ALA A 183 -4.12 2.78 -2.60
CA ALA A 183 -3.60 1.94 -1.53
C ALA A 183 -3.08 2.76 -0.34
N LEU A 184 -2.29 3.82 -0.60
CA LEU A 184 -1.78 4.69 0.45
C LEU A 184 -2.91 5.45 1.16
N ASN A 185 -3.87 6.01 0.41
CA ASN A 185 -5.01 6.70 1.01
C ASN A 185 -5.90 5.74 1.82
N HIS A 186 -6.14 4.54 1.32
CA HIS A 186 -6.89 3.49 2.01
C HIS A 186 -6.19 3.10 3.32
N LEU A 187 -4.87 2.92 3.30
CA LEU A 187 -4.09 2.62 4.50
C LEU A 187 -4.12 3.77 5.52
N VAL A 188 -4.01 5.02 5.07
CA VAL A 188 -4.14 6.19 5.97
C VAL A 188 -5.53 6.28 6.58
N LEU A 189 -6.57 6.06 5.78
CA LEU A 189 -7.95 6.04 6.24
C LEU A 189 -8.18 4.94 7.28
N PHE A 190 -7.69 3.74 7.01
CA PHE A 190 -7.73 2.64 7.97
C PHE A 190 -7.01 3.00 9.26
N LEU A 191 -5.77 3.51 9.19
CA LEU A 191 -5.00 3.90 10.37
C LEU A 191 -5.77 4.92 11.20
N ALA A 192 -6.30 5.97 10.57
CA ALA A 192 -7.06 7.02 11.23
C ALA A 192 -8.32 6.47 11.93
N LEU A 193 -9.11 5.63 11.25
CA LEU A 193 -10.30 5.02 11.83
C LEU A 193 -9.92 4.05 12.97
N PHE A 194 -9.04 3.10 12.71
CA PHE A 194 -8.66 2.02 13.62
C PHE A 194 -8.12 2.56 14.95
N VAL A 195 -7.17 3.50 14.93
CA VAL A 195 -6.58 4.03 16.18
C VAL A 195 -7.53 4.91 16.97
N SER A 196 -8.59 5.41 16.33
CA SER A 196 -9.60 6.28 16.96
C SER A 196 -10.73 5.48 17.60
N VAL A 197 -11.14 4.38 16.98
CA VAL A 197 -12.29 3.57 17.45
C VAL A 197 -11.89 2.41 18.36
N ALA A 198 -10.64 1.95 18.29
CA ALA A 198 -10.16 0.80 19.05
C ALA A 198 -8.87 1.08 19.83
N ASP A 199 -8.83 0.55 21.06
CA ASP A 199 -7.60 0.14 21.71
C ASP A 199 -7.38 -1.34 21.36
N PHE A 200 -6.14 -1.69 21.04
CA PHE A 200 -5.81 -3.00 20.49
C PHE A 200 -4.54 -3.58 21.10
N ARG A 201 -4.49 -4.91 21.22
CA ARG A 201 -3.33 -5.68 21.65
C ARG A 201 -3.20 -6.91 20.78
N ARG A 202 -2.02 -7.16 20.20
CA ARG A 202 -1.78 -8.38 19.42
C ARG A 202 -1.71 -9.60 20.32
N ASP A 203 -2.22 -10.72 19.83
CA ASP A 203 -2.02 -12.04 20.41
C ASP A 203 -0.69 -12.60 19.89
N THR A 204 0.42 -12.09 20.42
CA THR A 204 1.74 -12.41 19.89
C THR A 204 2.17 -13.83 20.24
N THR A 205 2.80 -14.48 19.27
CA THR A 205 3.41 -15.81 19.38
C THR A 205 4.86 -15.75 18.90
N ASP A 206 5.66 -16.77 19.21
CA ASP A 206 7.07 -16.81 18.79
C ASP A 206 7.19 -16.73 17.25
N GLY A 207 7.94 -15.73 16.77
CA GLY A 207 8.09 -15.46 15.34
C GLY A 207 6.84 -14.88 14.67
N CYS A 208 5.96 -14.21 15.41
CA CYS A 208 4.75 -13.58 14.89
C CYS A 208 4.99 -12.62 13.71
N ASP A 209 6.15 -11.94 13.69
CA ASP A 209 6.53 -10.99 12.63
C ASP A 209 7.37 -11.61 11.51
N ASP A 210 7.57 -12.94 11.52
CA ASP A 210 8.15 -13.64 10.39
C ASP A 210 7.15 -13.62 9.23
N PRO A 211 7.56 -13.16 8.03
CA PRO A 211 6.66 -13.11 6.89
C PRO A 211 6.34 -14.52 6.38
N VAL A 212 5.06 -14.81 6.20
CA VAL A 212 4.58 -15.98 5.48
C VAL A 212 4.03 -15.53 4.13
N TYR A 213 4.36 -16.28 3.08
CA TYR A 213 3.91 -16.01 1.72
C TYR A 213 2.53 -16.61 1.48
N MET A 214 1.57 -15.75 1.18
CA MET A 214 0.20 -16.06 0.76
C MET A 214 -0.30 -14.92 -0.12
N PRO A 215 -0.51 -15.13 -1.43
CA PRO A 215 0.22 -14.45 -2.54
C PRO A 215 1.07 -13.19 -2.24
N THR A 216 0.73 -12.40 -1.24
CA THR A 216 1.52 -11.35 -0.59
C THR A 216 2.19 -11.85 0.70
N ILE A 217 2.93 -11.01 1.42
CA ILE A 217 3.47 -11.37 2.75
C ILE A 217 2.54 -10.96 3.88
N VAL A 218 2.29 -11.85 4.83
CA VAL A 218 1.49 -11.58 6.04
C VAL A 218 2.23 -12.02 7.30
N PRO A 219 1.90 -11.47 8.49
CA PRO A 219 2.42 -11.98 9.76
C PRO A 219 2.08 -13.47 9.94
N ARG A 220 3.02 -14.28 10.43
CA ARG A 220 2.86 -15.73 10.61
C ARG A 220 1.64 -16.11 11.46
N ASP A 221 1.34 -15.29 12.47
CA ASP A 221 0.25 -15.50 13.42
C ASP A 221 -1.13 -15.03 12.91
N GLY A 222 -1.21 -14.64 11.63
CA GLY A 222 -2.42 -14.10 11.02
C GLY A 222 -2.84 -12.73 11.55
N CYS A 223 -2.00 -12.05 12.34
CA CYS A 223 -2.29 -10.77 12.98
C CYS A 223 -3.54 -10.81 13.88
N SER A 224 -3.68 -11.86 14.69
CA SER A 224 -4.76 -11.96 15.68
C SER A 224 -4.67 -10.83 16.73
N VAL A 225 -5.79 -10.13 16.96
CA VAL A 225 -5.81 -8.91 17.79
C VAL A 225 -7.01 -8.91 18.73
N TYR A 226 -6.78 -8.58 20.00
CA TYR A 226 -7.83 -8.25 20.96
C TYR A 226 -8.22 -6.78 20.80
N LEU A 227 -9.51 -6.50 20.65
CA LEU A 227 -10.03 -5.15 20.45
C LEU A 227 -10.91 -4.73 21.63
N ASN A 228 -10.65 -3.55 22.16
CA ASN A 228 -11.52 -2.84 23.08
C ASN A 228 -12.01 -1.55 22.43
N GLN A 229 -13.30 -1.25 22.54
CA GLN A 229 -13.87 -0.03 22.00
C GLN A 229 -13.29 1.20 22.74
N ARG A 230 -12.81 2.18 21.96
CA ARG A 230 -12.19 3.42 22.46
C ARG A 230 -13.12 4.64 22.35
N CYS A 231 -14.05 4.61 21.41
CA CYS A 231 -15.02 5.70 21.17
C CYS A 231 -16.35 5.44 21.91
N ALA A 232 -17.17 6.48 22.08
CA ALA A 232 -18.50 6.32 22.72
C ALA A 232 -19.45 5.46 21.87
N SER A 233 -19.40 5.66 20.54
CA SER A 233 -20.16 4.89 19.56
C SER A 233 -19.34 4.69 18.29
N PHE A 234 -19.50 3.56 17.61
CA PHE A 234 -18.91 3.40 16.28
C PHE A 234 -19.54 4.40 15.29
N PRO A 235 -18.74 5.01 14.40
CA PRO A 235 -19.28 5.87 13.36
C PRO A 235 -20.28 5.11 12.47
N SER A 236 -21.45 5.69 12.23
CA SER A 236 -22.40 5.26 11.21
C SER A 236 -22.55 6.39 10.20
N PHE A 237 -22.09 6.17 8.97
CA PHE A 237 -22.22 7.11 7.85
C PHE A 237 -23.18 6.53 6.82
#